data_AF-A0A5J9VIU5-F1
#
_entry.id   AF-A0A5J9VIU5-F1
#
_cell.length_a   1.000
_cell.length_b   1.000
_cell.length_c   1.000
_cell.angle_alpha   90.00
_cell.angle_beta   90.00
_cell.angle_gamma   90.00
#
_symmetry.space_group_name_H-M   'P 1'
#
loop_
_entity.id
_entity.type
_entity.pdbx_description
1 polymer ?
#
loop_
_entity_poly.entity_id
_entity_poly.type
_entity_poly.pdbx_seq_one_letter_code
_entity_poly.pdbx_strand_id
1 'polypeptide(L)'
;MACSCKLVCAYLLLAHAAAVSGAAVNIGVYWGQNSNEGSLAETCGTRLYSMVILSFLSSFGYRITPVINLAGHCGPRPEPN
;
A
#
# COMPACT_ATOMS: atom_id res chain seq x y z
N MET A 1 -25.26 15.97 -44.10
CA MET A 1 -24.02 16.09 -43.29
C MET A 1 -24.26 15.82 -41.80
N ALA A 2 -25.11 14.85 -41.43
CA ALA A 2 -25.46 14.56 -40.03
C ALA A 2 -24.88 13.21 -39.51
N CYS A 3 -24.24 12.43 -40.40
CA CYS A 3 -23.72 11.10 -40.08
C CYS A 3 -22.32 11.16 -39.42
N SER A 4 -21.49 12.11 -39.84
CA SER A 4 -20.10 12.25 -39.35
C SER A 4 -20.00 12.72 -37.90
N CYS A 5 -20.91 13.58 -37.43
CA CYS A 5 -20.89 14.09 -36.05
C CYS A 5 -21.24 12.98 -35.04
N LYS A 6 -22.20 12.12 -35.37
CA LYS A 6 -22.59 10.97 -34.52
C LYS A 6 -21.46 9.94 -34.39
N LEU A 7 -20.73 9.68 -35.48
CA LEU A 7 -19.58 8.77 -35.46
C LEU A 7 -18.42 9.32 -34.60
N VAL A 8 -18.14 10.62 -34.71
CA VAL A 8 -17.11 11.29 -33.90
C VAL A 8 -17.48 11.26 -32.42
N CYS A 9 -18.73 11.55 -32.07
CA CYS A 9 -19.19 11.45 -30.68
C CYS A 9 -19.10 10.01 -30.15
N ALA A 10 -19.50 9.01 -30.94
CA ALA A 10 -19.39 7.60 -30.55
C ALA A 10 -17.92 7.21 -30.30
N TYR A 11 -17.01 7.61 -31.19
CA TYR A 11 -15.58 7.36 -31.04
C TYR A 11 -14.99 8.02 -29.78
N LEU A 12 -15.36 9.28 -29.52
CA LEU A 12 -14.94 10.00 -28.31
C LEU A 12 -15.45 9.33 -27.03
N LEU A 13 -16.69 8.83 -27.02
CA LEU A 13 -17.27 8.12 -25.87
C LEU A 13 -16.57 6.77 -25.63
N LEU A 14 -16.29 6.01 -26.70
CA LEU A 14 -15.55 4.75 -26.59
C LEU A 14 -14.11 4.96 -26.09
N ALA A 15 -13.43 6.01 -26.56
CA ALA A 15 -12.08 6.36 -26.10
C ALA A 15 -12.06 6.74 -24.61
N HIS A 16 -13.06 7.49 -24.13
CA HIS A 16 -13.19 7.82 -22.71
C HIS A 16 -13.48 6.58 -21.84
N ALA A 17 -14.33 5.67 -22.31
CA ALA A 17 -14.64 4.43 -21.60
C ALA A 17 -13.40 3.53 -21.45
N ALA A 18 -12.56 3.44 -22.50
CA ALA A 18 -11.32 2.68 -22.48
C ALA A 18 -10.24 3.31 -21.57
N ALA A 19 -10.20 4.64 -21.45
CA ALA A 19 -9.28 5.33 -20.54
C ALA A 19 -9.64 5.11 -19.05
N VAL A 20 -10.92 4.87 -18.76
CA VAL A 20 -11.43 4.61 -17.40
C VAL A 20 -11.28 3.14 -16.99
N SER A 21 -11.12 2.20 -17.93
CA SER A 21 -11.02 0.77 -17.63
C SER A 21 -9.65 0.29 -17.13
N GLY A 22 -8.75 1.20 -16.72
CA GLY A 22 -7.48 0.83 -16.11
C GLY A 22 -7.71 0.03 -14.82
N ALA A 23 -7.25 -1.22 -14.77
CA ALA A 23 -7.32 -2.01 -13.55
C ALA A 23 -6.62 -1.27 -12.40
N ALA A 24 -7.31 -1.13 -11.27
CA ALA A 24 -6.72 -0.51 -10.10
C ALA A 24 -5.47 -1.30 -9.66
N VAL A 25 -4.30 -0.67 -9.75
CA VAL A 25 -3.06 -1.24 -9.25
C VAL A 25 -3.06 -1.09 -7.74
N ASN A 26 -3.11 -2.22 -7.02
CA ASN A 26 -3.02 -2.23 -5.56
C ASN A 26 -1.60 -2.60 -5.14
N ILE A 27 -0.92 -1.68 -4.45
CA ILE A 27 0.45 -1.87 -3.99
C ILE A 27 0.42 -2.22 -2.49
N GLY A 28 1.07 -3.32 -2.13
CA GLY A 28 1.36 -3.69 -0.75
C GLY A 28 2.81 -3.35 -0.39
N VAL A 29 3.05 -2.87 0.83
CA VAL A 29 4.41 -2.56 1.32
C VAL A 29 4.64 -3.14 2.71
N TYR A 30 5.84 -3.63 2.98
CA TYR A 30 6.28 -4.03 4.31
C TYR A 30 6.80 -2.78 5.05
N TRP A 31 6.33 -2.56 6.28
CA TRP A 31 6.76 -1.46 7.15
C TRP A 31 7.11 -1.99 8.54
N GLY A 32 8.13 -1.44 9.18
CA GLY A 32 8.46 -1.69 10.59
C GLY A 32 9.89 -2.14 10.85
N GLN A 33 10.68 -2.48 9.83
CA GLN A 33 12.03 -3.03 10.03
C GLN A 33 13.17 -2.03 9.85
N ASN A 34 12.88 -0.78 9.52
CA ASN A 34 13.89 0.27 9.37
C ASN A 34 13.45 1.54 10.10
N SER A 35 14.18 1.94 11.15
CA SER A 35 13.85 3.14 11.93
C SER A 35 13.83 4.44 11.12
N ASN A 36 14.43 4.44 9.93
CA ASN A 36 14.51 5.60 9.05
C ASN A 36 13.45 5.59 7.93
N GLU A 37 12.49 4.65 7.94
CA GLU A 37 11.44 4.54 6.92
C GLU A 37 10.25 5.48 7.13
N GLY A 38 10.31 6.34 8.15
CA GLY A 38 9.22 7.21 8.58
C GLY A 38 8.16 6.46 9.39
N SER A 39 7.24 7.21 9.96
CA SER A 39 6.13 6.66 10.74
C SER A 39 5.14 5.90 9.85
N LEU A 40 4.37 5.00 10.47
CA LEU A 40 3.27 4.31 9.80
C LEU A 40 2.24 5.32 9.25
N ALA A 41 1.99 6.41 9.96
CA ALA A 41 1.08 7.47 9.53
C ALA A 41 1.58 8.17 8.26
N GLU A 42 2.87 8.47 8.16
CA GLU A 42 3.48 9.05 6.95
C GLU A 42 3.39 8.08 5.77
N THR A 43 3.67 6.79 6.00
CA THR A 43 3.57 5.74 4.97
C THR A 43 2.15 5.64 4.41
N CYS A 44 1.13 5.58 5.28
CA CYS A 44 -0.28 5.62 4.88
C CYS A 44 -0.65 6.96 4.20
N GLY A 45 -0.08 8.07 4.68
CA GLY A 45 -0.29 9.41 4.14
C GLY A 45 0.18 9.60 2.69
N THR A 46 1.13 8.79 2.22
CA THR A 46 1.58 8.81 0.82
C THR A 46 0.47 8.48 -0.18
N ARG A 47 -0.54 7.70 0.24
CA ARG A 47 -1.59 7.14 -0.63
C ARG A 47 -1.06 6.30 -1.81
N LEU A 48 0.20 5.85 -1.73
CA LEU A 48 0.81 4.97 -2.73
C LEU A 48 0.40 3.50 -2.52
N TYR A 49 0.05 3.14 -1.29
CA TYR A 49 -0.14 1.76 -0.88
C TYR A 49 -1.60 1.49 -0.51
N SER A 50 -2.16 0.45 -1.10
CA SER A 50 -3.48 -0.08 -0.73
C SER A 50 -3.41 -0.95 0.52
N MET A 51 -2.21 -1.43 0.87
CA MET A 51 -1.97 -2.25 2.07
C MET A 51 -0.59 -1.97 2.65
N VAL A 52 -0.52 -1.85 3.98
CA VAL A 52 0.75 -1.79 4.73
C VAL A 52 0.84 -3.02 5.64
N ILE A 53 1.89 -3.81 5.46
CA ILE A 53 2.14 -5.06 6.17
C ILE A 53 3.12 -4.78 7.32
N LEU A 54 2.63 -4.88 8.55
CA LEU A 54 3.46 -4.66 9.74
C LEU A 54 4.46 -5.81 9.92
N SER A 55 5.73 -5.43 10.02
CA SER A 55 6.86 -6.36 9.95
C SER A 55 7.76 -6.16 11.15
N PHE A 56 7.87 -7.13 12.08
CA PHE A 56 7.11 -8.40 12.11
C PHE A 56 6.92 -8.99 13.52
N LEU A 57 6.02 -9.96 13.63
CA LEU A 57 5.94 -10.85 14.79
C LEU A 57 7.14 -11.81 14.76
N SER A 58 8.21 -11.43 15.45
CA SER A 58 9.52 -12.09 15.33
C SER A 58 9.70 -13.32 16.19
N SER A 59 8.86 -13.47 17.21
CA SER A 59 8.84 -14.65 18.06
C SER A 59 7.40 -15.08 18.28
N PHE A 60 7.11 -16.34 17.98
CA PHE A 60 5.80 -16.98 18.19
C PHE A 60 5.98 -18.50 18.24
N GLY A 61 5.07 -19.22 18.92
CA GLY A 61 5.15 -20.68 19.03
C GLY A 61 4.59 -21.22 20.36
N TYR A 62 4.72 -22.52 20.58
CA TYR A 62 4.21 -23.17 21.79
C TYR A 62 4.89 -22.65 23.05
N ARG A 63 4.09 -22.14 24.01
CA ARG A 63 4.54 -21.58 25.29
C ARG A 63 5.52 -20.41 25.19
N ILE A 64 5.56 -19.72 24.04
CA ILE A 64 6.35 -18.49 23.87
C ILE A 64 5.39 -17.30 23.89
N THR A 65 5.69 -16.29 24.72
CA THR A 65 5.01 -14.99 24.64
C THR A 65 5.35 -14.34 23.30
N PRO A 66 4.36 -14.06 22.43
CA PRO A 66 4.65 -13.52 21.12
C PRO A 66 5.29 -12.13 21.21
N VAL A 67 6.29 -11.87 20.37
CA VAL A 67 7.02 -10.59 20.34
C VAL A 67 6.84 -9.94 18.99
N ILE A 68 6.31 -8.72 19.00
CA ILE A 68 6.36 -7.83 17.85
C ILE A 68 7.67 -7.06 17.89
N ASN A 69 8.43 -7.09 16.80
CA ASN A 69 9.63 -6.30 16.60
C ASN A 69 9.36 -5.33 15.45
N LEU A 70 9.39 -4.04 15.77
CA LEU A 70 9.26 -2.95 14.79
C LEU A 70 10.58 -2.16 14.76
N ALA A 71 11.70 -2.88 14.79
CA ALA A 71 13.04 -2.34 14.85
C ALA A 71 13.17 -1.22 15.91
N GLY A 72 13.42 0.02 15.45
CA GLY A 72 13.59 1.19 16.30
C GLY A 72 12.33 2.05 16.48
N HIS A 73 11.16 1.64 15.97
CA HIS A 73 9.95 2.46 16.00
C HIS A 73 9.31 2.53 17.38
N CYS A 74 9.12 1.38 18.03
CA CYS A 74 8.52 1.28 19.37
C CYS A 74 8.73 -0.12 19.98
N GLY A 75 8.32 -0.27 21.25
CA GLY A 75 8.40 -1.53 22.00
C GLY A 75 9.53 -1.54 23.03
N PRO A 76 9.67 -2.62 23.82
CA PRO A 76 10.79 -2.77 24.73
C PRO A 76 12.07 -2.82 23.91
N ARG A 77 12.94 -1.83 24.11
CA ARG A 77 14.30 -1.86 23.57
C ARG A 77 14.94 -3.16 24.06
N PRO A 78 15.62 -3.95 23.22
CA PRO A 78 16.39 -5.08 23.74
C PRO A 78 17.29 -4.54 24.85
N GLU A 79 17.14 -5.12 26.05
CA GLU A 79 18.08 -4.92 27.15
C GLU A 79 19.49 -5.08 26.58
N PRO A 80 20.41 -4.13 26.81
CA PRO A 80 21.77 -4.27 26.35
C PRO A 80 22.38 -5.46 27.10
N ASN A 81 22.78 -6.49 26.36
CA ASN A 81 23.69 -7.50 26.88
C ASN A 81 25.02 -6.84 27.25
#